data_AF-A8X0A1-F1
#
_entry.id   AF-A8X0A1-F1
#
_cell.length_a   1.000
_cell.length_b   1.000
_cell.length_c   1.000
_cell.angle_alpha   90.00
_cell.angle_beta   90.00
_cell.angle_gamma   90.00
#
_symmetry.space_group_name_H-M   'P 1'
#
loop_
_entity.id
_entity.type
_entity.pdbx_description
1 polymer ?
#
loop_
_entity_poly.entity_id
_entity_poly.type
_entity_poly.pdbx_seq_one_letter_code
_entity_poly.pdbx_strand_id
1 'polypeptide(L)'
;MRSHLTIATVSLLISVVICTDNRAAMATKCVNTLGITFYTAAQLNTIFACADPQVYATPTNTTAMISVAKDCIINNSGSKAIAALSLYANINSCLSPDDILTLATEWATPLTKLTKTLTNKCLKKIKTCKAAGTAQEACLQKLYTLAKAAITKVYVDKICKKFVKQNLSKAQYACGVKYAPQVMDITGYKCATLTIS
;
A
#
# COMPACT_ATOMS: atom_id res chain seq x y z
N MET A 1 -16.79 -3.94 14.78
CA MET A 1 -16.11 -2.71 14.32
C MET A 1 -14.64 -3.05 14.09
N ARG A 2 -14.05 -2.76 12.91
CA ARG A 2 -12.67 -3.17 12.56
C ARG A 2 -11.93 -2.08 11.78
N SER A 3 -10.65 -1.88 12.11
CA SER A 3 -9.82 -0.79 11.60
C SER A 3 -9.45 -0.95 10.12
N HIS A 4 -9.85 -0.01 9.28
CA HIS A 4 -9.69 -0.07 7.81
C HIS A 4 -9.08 1.21 7.20
N LEU A 5 -8.90 2.29 7.98
CA LEU A 5 -8.27 3.55 7.52
C LEU A 5 -6.89 3.32 6.86
N THR A 6 -6.08 2.43 7.41
CA THR A 6 -4.71 2.15 6.96
C THR A 6 -4.59 1.37 5.65
N ILE A 7 -5.70 0.93 5.05
CA ILE A 7 -5.69 0.10 3.83
C ILE A 7 -5.22 0.89 2.60
N ALA A 8 -5.74 2.10 2.41
CA ALA A 8 -5.59 2.83 1.15
C ALA A 8 -4.12 3.16 0.83
N THR A 9 -3.35 3.57 1.84
CA THR A 9 -1.93 3.97 1.70
C THR A 9 -0.98 2.76 1.57
N VAL A 10 -1.29 1.62 2.20
CA VAL A 10 -0.37 0.47 2.27
C VAL A 10 -0.56 -0.52 1.11
N SER A 11 -1.75 -0.55 0.48
CA SER A 11 -2.08 -1.42 -0.66
C SER A 11 -1.20 -1.24 -1.92
N LEU A 12 -0.27 -0.27 -1.92
CA LEU A 12 0.56 0.14 -3.04
C LEU A 12 2.06 -0.22 -2.89
N LEU A 13 2.48 -0.80 -1.76
CA LEU A 13 3.89 -0.77 -1.30
C LEU A 13 4.69 -2.08 -1.36
N ILE A 14 4.05 -3.23 -1.52
CA ILE A 14 4.77 -4.52 -1.45
C ILE A 14 5.60 -4.74 -2.73
N SER A 15 6.94 -4.43 -2.70
CA SER A 15 8.10 -5.31 -3.08
C SER A 15 9.44 -4.65 -3.61
N VAL A 16 10.68 -5.17 -3.27
CA VAL A 16 11.93 -5.48 -4.15
C VAL A 16 13.37 -4.98 -3.76
N VAL A 17 14.60 -5.62 -3.83
CA VAL A 17 15.62 -6.38 -4.70
C VAL A 17 16.45 -5.51 -5.66
N ILE A 18 17.78 -5.42 -5.55
CA ILE A 18 18.76 -6.46 -5.12
C ILE A 18 19.55 -6.14 -3.83
N CYS A 19 20.07 -7.21 -3.21
CA CYS A 19 20.92 -7.46 -2.02
C CYS A 19 21.42 -6.28 -1.16
N THR A 20 21.70 -6.55 0.13
CA THR A 20 20.98 -5.94 1.29
C THR A 20 19.61 -6.60 1.51
N ASP A 21 19.04 -6.58 2.73
CA ASP A 21 17.65 -7.05 2.89
C ASP A 21 16.74 -6.13 2.08
N ASN A 22 16.01 -6.75 1.15
CA ASN A 22 15.27 -6.04 0.15
C ASN A 22 13.85 -5.68 0.51
N ARG A 23 13.32 -6.35 1.52
CA ARG A 23 12.16 -5.89 2.26
C ARG A 23 12.49 -4.53 2.90
N ALA A 24 13.67 -4.42 3.52
CA ALA A 24 14.18 -3.17 4.08
C ALA A 24 14.54 -2.15 2.99
N ALA A 25 15.18 -2.55 1.88
CA ALA A 25 15.46 -1.64 0.77
C ALA A 25 14.19 -1.10 0.10
N MET A 26 13.11 -1.88 0.05
CA MET A 26 11.80 -1.39 -0.39
C MET A 26 11.21 -0.43 0.65
N ALA A 27 11.26 -0.76 1.93
CA ALA A 27 10.80 0.11 3.01
C ALA A 27 11.52 1.47 3.03
N THR A 28 12.84 1.49 2.81
CA THR A 28 13.63 2.71 2.63
C THR A 28 13.18 3.51 1.41
N LYS A 29 12.87 2.85 0.28
CA LYS A 29 12.32 3.51 -0.91
C LYS A 29 10.92 4.08 -0.67
N CYS A 30 10.08 3.41 0.11
CA CYS A 30 8.74 3.89 0.47
C CYS A 30 8.81 5.23 1.20
N VAL A 31 9.75 5.40 2.14
CA VAL A 31 10.01 6.68 2.82
C VAL A 31 10.74 7.64 1.86
N ASN A 32 11.98 7.31 1.49
CA ASN A 32 12.94 8.25 0.89
C ASN A 32 12.69 8.56 -0.61
N THR A 33 11.74 7.90 -1.28
CA THR A 33 11.47 8.10 -2.72
C THR A 33 9.98 8.18 -3.04
N LEU A 34 9.15 7.40 -2.36
CA LEU A 34 7.69 7.50 -2.50
C LEU A 34 7.07 8.50 -1.52
N GLY A 35 7.83 8.97 -0.52
CA GLY A 35 7.46 10.09 0.35
C GLY A 35 6.68 9.70 1.61
N ILE A 36 6.61 8.43 2.01
CA ILE A 36 5.83 8.05 3.20
C ILE A 36 6.45 8.65 4.47
N THR A 37 5.65 9.42 5.20
CA THR A 37 6.04 10.09 6.46
C THR A 37 5.40 9.44 7.68
N PHE A 38 4.26 8.74 7.54
CA PHE A 38 3.59 8.13 8.69
C PHE A 38 4.43 7.05 9.38
N TYR A 39 5.21 6.28 8.63
CA TYR A 39 6.02 5.17 9.13
C TYR A 39 7.50 5.36 8.79
N THR A 40 8.39 4.93 9.69
CA THR A 40 9.81 4.82 9.37
C THR A 40 10.08 3.60 8.49
N ALA A 41 11.24 3.57 7.81
CA ALA A 41 11.65 2.41 7.01
C ALA A 41 11.77 1.12 7.87
N ALA A 42 12.18 1.24 9.14
CA ALA A 42 12.20 0.11 10.08
C ALA A 42 10.78 -0.41 10.35
N GLN A 43 9.81 0.48 10.62
CA GLN A 43 8.42 0.09 10.87
C GLN A 43 7.78 -0.58 9.65
N LEU A 44 8.00 -0.04 8.44
CA LEU A 44 7.53 -0.66 7.20
C LEU A 44 8.18 -2.03 6.96
N ASN A 45 9.48 -2.20 7.26
CA ASN A 45 10.16 -3.49 7.15
C ASN A 45 9.51 -4.56 8.05
N THR A 46 9.17 -4.22 9.29
CA THR A 46 8.48 -5.13 10.23
C THR A 46 7.07 -5.48 9.75
N ILE A 47 6.31 -4.49 9.25
CA ILE A 47 4.97 -4.72 8.67
C ILE A 47 5.04 -5.66 7.46
N PHE A 48 6.04 -5.49 6.58
CA PHE A 48 6.25 -6.38 5.44
C PHE A 48 6.66 -7.80 5.88
N ALA A 49 7.59 -7.92 6.85
CA ALA A 49 8.03 -9.22 7.38
C ALA A 49 6.89 -10.02 8.03
N CYS A 50 5.92 -9.34 8.63
CA CYS A 50 4.72 -9.95 9.18
C CYS A 50 3.76 -10.47 8.07
N ALA A 51 3.64 -9.76 6.95
CA ALA A 51 2.75 -10.16 5.84
C ALA A 51 3.36 -11.23 4.92
N ASP A 52 4.68 -11.26 4.81
CA ASP A 52 5.49 -12.14 3.97
C ASP A 52 5.10 -13.64 3.99
N PRO A 53 4.85 -14.29 5.15
CA PRO A 53 4.42 -15.69 5.20
C PRO A 53 3.13 -15.94 4.41
N GLN A 54 2.16 -15.02 4.48
CA GLN A 54 0.89 -15.14 3.76
C GLN A 54 1.09 -14.96 2.24
N VAL A 55 1.98 -14.06 1.83
CA VAL A 55 2.36 -13.86 0.41
C VAL A 55 2.99 -15.13 -0.18
N TYR A 56 3.82 -15.84 0.59
CA TYR A 56 4.44 -17.10 0.15
C TYR A 56 3.50 -18.32 0.27
N ALA A 57 2.67 -18.38 1.30
CA ALA A 57 1.74 -19.48 1.55
C ALA A 57 0.68 -19.58 0.45
N THR A 58 -0.12 -18.53 0.25
CA THR A 58 -1.25 -18.52 -0.68
C THR A 58 -1.25 -17.28 -1.59
N PRO A 59 -0.28 -17.13 -2.51
CA PRO A 59 -0.10 -15.94 -3.37
C PRO A 59 -1.29 -15.58 -4.26
N THR A 60 -2.29 -16.45 -4.42
CA THR A 60 -3.53 -16.15 -5.17
C THR A 60 -4.70 -15.74 -4.28
N ASN A 61 -4.60 -15.88 -2.96
CA ASN A 61 -5.67 -15.53 -2.04
C ASN A 61 -5.56 -14.06 -1.63
N THR A 62 -5.94 -13.17 -2.56
CA THR A 62 -5.91 -11.71 -2.37
C THR A 62 -6.68 -11.29 -1.12
N THR A 63 -7.80 -11.93 -0.80
CA THR A 63 -8.61 -11.64 0.39
C THR A 63 -7.83 -11.91 1.69
N ALA A 64 -7.19 -13.06 1.82
CA ALA A 64 -6.38 -13.38 2.99
C ALA A 64 -5.07 -12.59 3.04
N MET A 65 -4.45 -12.28 1.89
CA MET A 65 -3.33 -11.33 1.82
C MET A 65 -3.73 -9.95 2.34
N ILE A 66 -4.91 -9.44 1.96
CA ILE A 66 -5.46 -8.17 2.44
C ILE A 66 -5.75 -8.25 3.95
N SER A 67 -6.31 -9.35 4.48
CA SER A 67 -6.56 -9.48 5.92
C SER A 67 -5.26 -9.46 6.72
N VAL A 68 -4.32 -10.36 6.41
CA VAL A 68 -3.04 -10.43 7.14
C VAL A 68 -2.27 -9.12 7.02
N ALA A 69 -2.31 -8.44 5.87
CA ALA A 69 -1.73 -7.10 5.75
C ALA A 69 -2.38 -6.07 6.71
N LYS A 70 -3.72 -6.05 6.86
CA LYS A 70 -4.39 -5.18 7.86
C LYS A 70 -3.89 -5.51 9.27
N ASP A 71 -3.93 -6.78 9.64
CA ASP A 71 -3.60 -7.25 10.99
C ASP A 71 -2.13 -6.94 11.33
N CYS A 72 -1.22 -7.16 10.38
CA CYS A 72 0.19 -6.79 10.47
C CYS A 72 0.42 -5.28 10.60
N ILE A 73 -0.33 -4.44 9.87
CA ILE A 73 -0.25 -2.98 10.06
C ILE A 73 -0.71 -2.62 11.48
N ILE A 74 -1.90 -3.09 11.90
CA ILE A 74 -2.51 -2.76 13.20
C ILE A 74 -1.56 -3.13 14.35
N ASN A 75 -1.11 -4.38 14.39
CA ASN A 75 -0.30 -4.91 15.49
C ASN A 75 1.08 -4.23 15.59
N ASN A 76 1.62 -3.70 14.48
CA ASN A 76 2.89 -2.95 14.47
C ASN A 76 2.71 -1.42 14.52
N SER A 77 1.47 -0.91 14.63
CA SER A 77 1.16 0.53 14.66
C SER A 77 0.79 1.08 16.04
N GLY A 78 0.97 0.32 17.13
CA GLY A 78 0.60 0.75 18.49
C GLY A 78 1.18 2.12 18.89
N SER A 79 2.45 2.38 18.55
CA SER A 79 3.13 3.67 18.75
C SER A 79 2.54 4.87 17.99
N LYS A 80 1.55 4.63 17.12
CA LYS A 80 0.87 5.63 16.28
C LYS A 80 -0.66 5.60 16.43
N ALA A 81 -1.20 4.85 17.40
CA ALA A 81 -2.63 4.69 17.60
C ALA A 81 -3.37 6.03 17.78
N ILE A 82 -2.82 6.96 18.58
CA ILE A 82 -3.42 8.28 18.81
C ILE A 82 -3.45 9.12 17.53
N ALA A 83 -2.35 9.14 16.77
CA ALA A 83 -2.28 9.85 15.49
C ALA A 83 -3.24 9.24 14.44
N ALA A 84 -3.33 7.91 14.38
CA ALA A 84 -4.26 7.22 13.50
C ALA A 84 -5.74 7.45 13.88
N LEU A 85 -6.06 7.55 15.17
CA LEU A 85 -7.41 7.85 15.65
C LEU A 85 -7.83 9.31 15.37
N SER A 86 -6.89 10.26 15.55
CA SER A 86 -7.11 11.66 15.16
C SER A 86 -7.32 11.78 13.64
N LEU A 87 -6.47 11.13 12.84
CA LEU A 87 -6.59 11.08 11.38
C LEU A 87 -7.93 10.45 10.95
N TYR A 88 -8.37 9.37 11.62
CA TYR A 88 -9.66 8.71 11.38
C TYR A 88 -10.85 9.66 11.55
N ALA A 89 -10.96 10.31 12.71
CA ALA A 89 -12.05 11.24 13.01
C ALA A 89 -12.06 12.44 12.05
N ASN A 90 -10.88 13.02 11.78
CA ASN A 90 -10.73 14.16 10.88
C ASN A 90 -11.09 13.84 9.42
N ILE A 91 -10.78 12.64 8.94
CA ILE A 91 -11.16 12.18 7.59
C ILE A 91 -12.66 11.90 7.52
N ASN A 92 -13.25 11.15 8.46
CA ASN A 92 -14.69 10.86 8.44
C ASN A 92 -15.56 12.12 8.57
N SER A 93 -15.18 13.08 9.42
CA SER A 93 -15.86 14.39 9.51
C SER A 93 -15.85 15.19 8.19
N CYS A 94 -15.01 14.81 7.23
CA CYS A 94 -14.77 15.49 5.96
C CYS A 94 -15.26 14.68 4.75
N LEU A 95 -15.57 13.39 4.95
CA LEU A 95 -16.21 12.51 3.98
C LEU A 95 -17.73 12.41 4.17
N SER A 96 -18.24 12.76 5.35
CA SER A 96 -19.66 12.71 5.73
C SER A 96 -20.62 13.11 4.59
N PRO A 97 -21.61 12.28 4.24
CA PRO A 97 -22.08 11.09 4.97
C PRO A 97 -21.25 9.81 4.77
N ASP A 98 -20.23 9.80 3.90
CA ASP A 98 -19.41 8.61 3.65
C ASP A 98 -18.48 8.30 4.85
N ASP A 99 -18.17 7.01 5.03
CA ASP A 99 -17.17 6.52 5.99
C ASP A 99 -15.97 5.89 5.27
N ILE A 100 -14.75 6.20 5.75
CA ILE A 100 -13.50 5.75 5.13
C ILE A 100 -13.25 4.24 5.24
N LEU A 101 -13.86 3.53 6.19
CA LEU A 101 -13.74 2.07 6.32
C LEU A 101 -14.53 1.37 5.19
N THR A 102 -15.71 1.91 4.88
CA THR A 102 -16.54 1.52 3.72
C THR A 102 -15.81 1.85 2.42
N LEU A 103 -15.45 3.12 2.21
CA LEU A 103 -14.78 3.57 0.99
C LEU A 103 -13.45 2.82 0.74
N ALA A 104 -12.62 2.58 1.76
CA ALA A 104 -11.39 1.81 1.61
C ALA A 104 -11.62 0.34 1.20
N THR A 105 -12.81 -0.21 1.49
CA THR A 105 -13.22 -1.55 1.06
C THR A 105 -13.69 -1.55 -0.39
N GLU A 106 -14.50 -0.57 -0.79
CA GLU A 106 -14.93 -0.37 -2.18
C GLU A 106 -13.74 -0.11 -3.12
N TRP A 107 -12.85 0.80 -2.72
CA TRP A 107 -11.68 1.23 -3.49
C TRP A 107 -10.60 0.14 -3.66
N ALA A 108 -10.58 -0.89 -2.82
CA ALA A 108 -9.63 -2.00 -2.94
C ALA A 108 -9.72 -2.73 -4.29
N THR A 109 -10.94 -2.89 -4.82
CA THR A 109 -11.19 -3.55 -6.11
C THR A 109 -10.64 -2.77 -7.31
N PRO A 110 -10.99 -1.49 -7.54
CA PRO A 110 -10.41 -0.70 -8.63
C PRO A 110 -8.91 -0.43 -8.48
N LEU A 111 -8.39 -0.27 -7.26
CA LEU A 111 -6.92 -0.21 -7.05
C LEU A 111 -6.24 -1.52 -7.51
N THR A 112 -6.80 -2.67 -7.14
CA THR A 112 -6.31 -3.99 -7.58
C THR A 112 -6.43 -4.16 -9.10
N LYS A 113 -7.51 -3.66 -9.72
CA LYS A 113 -7.70 -3.65 -11.19
C LYS A 113 -6.63 -2.81 -11.90
N LEU A 114 -6.27 -1.65 -11.35
CA LEU A 114 -5.25 -0.75 -11.90
C LEU A 114 -3.83 -1.29 -11.73
N THR A 115 -3.51 -1.95 -10.61
CA THR A 115 -2.18 -2.54 -10.34
C THR A 115 -2.00 -3.95 -10.90
N LYS A 116 -3.07 -4.62 -11.37
CA LYS A 116 -3.13 -6.02 -11.81
C LYS A 116 -1.94 -6.49 -12.66
N THR A 117 -1.44 -5.67 -13.58
CA THR A 117 -0.28 -6.02 -14.43
C THR A 117 1.01 -6.22 -13.63
N LEU A 118 1.25 -5.40 -12.60
CA LEU A 118 2.39 -5.54 -11.70
C LEU A 118 2.16 -6.71 -10.73
N THR A 119 0.97 -6.75 -10.11
CA THR A 119 0.56 -7.83 -9.19
C THR A 119 0.76 -9.20 -9.84
N ASN A 120 0.23 -9.43 -11.05
CA ASN A 120 0.37 -10.68 -11.78
C ASN A 120 1.85 -11.07 -12.05
N LYS A 121 2.74 -10.10 -12.27
CA LYS A 121 4.18 -10.38 -12.43
C LYS A 121 4.80 -10.85 -11.11
N CYS A 122 4.51 -10.18 -9.99
CA CYS A 122 4.95 -10.60 -8.66
C CYS A 122 4.38 -11.98 -8.28
N LEU A 123 3.09 -12.24 -8.54
CA LEU A 123 2.46 -13.53 -8.26
C LEU A 123 3.04 -14.67 -9.12
N LYS A 124 3.31 -14.43 -10.41
CA LYS A 124 4.01 -15.41 -11.27
C LYS A 124 5.39 -15.74 -10.69
N LYS A 125 6.10 -14.74 -10.18
CA LYS A 125 7.44 -14.90 -9.60
C LYS A 125 7.43 -15.74 -8.29
N ILE A 126 6.46 -15.55 -7.37
CA ILE A 126 6.28 -16.50 -6.24
C ILE A 126 5.96 -17.89 -6.76
N LYS A 127 4.96 -18.04 -7.66
CA LYS A 127 4.51 -19.35 -8.15
C LYS A 127 5.67 -20.16 -8.75
N THR A 128 6.45 -19.57 -9.66
CA THR A 128 7.63 -20.23 -10.25
C THR A 128 8.68 -20.55 -9.19
N CYS A 129 8.89 -19.67 -8.21
CA CYS A 129 9.88 -19.88 -7.15
C CYS A 129 9.51 -21.03 -6.20
N LYS A 130 8.24 -21.10 -5.79
CA LYS A 130 7.67 -22.16 -4.94
C LYS A 130 7.61 -23.50 -5.67
N ALA A 131 7.27 -23.51 -6.96
CA ALA A 131 7.33 -24.70 -7.81
C ALA A 131 8.76 -25.24 -8.00
N ALA A 132 9.77 -24.36 -7.94
CA ALA A 132 11.19 -24.73 -7.98
C ALA A 132 11.78 -25.03 -6.58
N GLY A 133 10.96 -25.37 -5.58
CA GLY A 133 11.39 -25.78 -4.24
C GLY A 133 12.22 -24.75 -3.46
N THR A 134 12.29 -23.50 -3.91
CA THR A 134 13.13 -22.48 -3.27
C THR A 134 12.52 -22.05 -1.93
N ALA A 135 13.35 -21.92 -0.89
CA ALA A 135 12.93 -21.54 0.45
C ALA A 135 12.21 -20.18 0.52
N GLN A 136 11.30 -20.02 1.49
CA GLN A 136 10.44 -18.83 1.63
C GLN A 136 11.20 -17.51 1.52
N GLU A 137 12.22 -17.27 2.35
CA GLU A 137 12.94 -15.98 2.33
C GLU A 137 13.64 -15.77 0.98
N ALA A 138 14.28 -16.79 0.39
CA ALA A 138 14.85 -16.69 -0.95
C ALA A 138 13.79 -16.48 -2.05
N CYS A 139 12.54 -16.90 -1.84
CA CYS A 139 11.41 -16.59 -2.73
C CYS A 139 10.81 -15.22 -2.49
N LEU A 140 10.78 -14.73 -1.26
CA LEU A 140 10.40 -13.36 -0.94
C LEU A 140 11.44 -12.45 -1.56
N GLN A 141 12.75 -12.63 -1.30
CA GLN A 141 13.90 -12.04 -2.00
C GLN A 141 13.95 -12.34 -3.53
N LYS A 142 12.92 -13.00 -4.12
CA LYS A 142 12.72 -13.20 -5.57
C LYS A 142 11.41 -12.67 -6.16
N LEU A 143 10.25 -12.72 -5.46
CA LEU A 143 9.10 -11.83 -5.73
C LEU A 143 9.55 -10.39 -5.60
N TYR A 144 10.34 -10.20 -4.56
CA TYR A 144 11.14 -9.04 -4.38
C TYR A 144 12.09 -8.83 -5.58
N THR A 145 12.24 -9.59 -6.68
CA THR A 145 13.03 -9.20 -7.90
C THR A 145 12.18 -8.71 -9.06
N LEU A 146 11.56 -7.51 -8.95
CA LEU A 146 10.62 -7.00 -9.96
C LEU A 146 10.18 -5.51 -9.92
N ALA A 147 10.11 -4.85 -8.74
CA ALA A 147 9.24 -3.68 -8.49
C ALA A 147 9.78 -2.49 -7.64
N LYS A 148 10.95 -2.54 -7.00
CA LYS A 148 11.79 -1.37 -6.60
C LYS A 148 12.33 -0.73 -7.88
N ALA A 149 12.40 -1.53 -8.96
CA ALA A 149 12.38 -1.12 -10.34
C ALA A 149 11.03 -0.51 -10.79
N ALA A 150 9.91 -1.26 -10.74
CA ALA A 150 8.63 -0.84 -11.35
C ALA A 150 7.81 0.22 -10.58
N ILE A 151 7.70 0.13 -9.26
CA ILE A 151 7.06 1.12 -8.36
C ILE A 151 7.99 2.33 -8.23
N THR A 152 7.96 3.18 -9.24
CA THR A 152 8.57 4.51 -9.23
C THR A 152 7.53 5.56 -8.84
N LYS A 153 7.96 6.78 -8.48
CA LYS A 153 7.06 7.92 -8.26
C LYS A 153 6.17 8.17 -9.50
N VAL A 154 6.69 7.94 -10.71
CA VAL A 154 5.94 7.98 -11.99
C VAL A 154 4.89 6.87 -12.11
N TYR A 155 5.18 5.64 -11.67
CA TYR A 155 4.19 4.55 -11.65
C TYR A 155 3.07 4.86 -10.64
N VAL A 156 3.43 5.27 -9.42
CA VAL A 156 2.46 5.60 -8.36
C VAL A 156 1.57 6.77 -8.81
N ASP A 157 2.14 7.86 -9.35
CA ASP A 157 1.37 8.98 -9.93
C ASP A 157 0.47 8.54 -11.10
N LYS A 158 0.92 7.63 -11.97
CA LYS A 158 0.12 7.08 -13.08
C LYS A 158 -1.07 6.25 -12.58
N ILE A 159 -0.90 5.45 -11.52
CA ILE A 159 -2.00 4.71 -10.89
C ILE A 159 -2.94 5.68 -10.16
N CYS A 160 -2.40 6.57 -9.34
CA CYS A 160 -3.14 7.56 -8.57
C CYS A 160 -4.03 8.45 -9.47
N LYS A 161 -3.49 9.05 -10.54
CA LYS A 161 -4.28 9.85 -11.49
C LYS A 161 -5.42 9.06 -12.16
N LYS A 162 -5.23 7.77 -12.45
CA LYS A 162 -6.30 6.92 -12.97
C LYS A 162 -7.35 6.61 -11.92
N PHE A 163 -6.91 6.22 -10.72
CA PHE A 163 -7.79 5.88 -9.61
C PHE A 163 -8.69 7.08 -9.24
N VAL A 164 -8.09 8.24 -9.02
CA VAL A 164 -8.77 9.50 -8.71
C VAL A 164 -9.82 9.84 -9.76
N LYS A 165 -9.46 9.86 -11.06
CA LYS A 165 -10.37 10.21 -12.16
C LYS A 165 -11.46 9.17 -12.48
N GLN A 166 -11.44 7.99 -11.86
CA GLN A 166 -12.35 6.88 -12.20
C GLN A 166 -13.19 6.38 -11.03
N ASN A 167 -12.87 6.75 -9.78
CA ASN A 167 -13.46 6.12 -8.58
C ASN A 167 -13.67 7.08 -7.40
N LEU A 168 -13.27 8.36 -7.50
CA LEU A 168 -13.48 9.34 -6.43
C LEU A 168 -14.49 10.40 -6.84
N SER A 169 -15.41 10.73 -5.94
CA SER A 169 -16.16 11.97 -6.03
C SER A 169 -15.26 13.18 -5.75
N LYS A 170 -15.70 14.37 -6.18
CA LYS A 170 -15.00 15.63 -5.91
C LYS A 170 -14.77 15.89 -4.42
N ALA A 171 -15.74 15.52 -3.57
CA ALA A 171 -15.64 15.64 -2.11
C ALA A 171 -14.62 14.65 -1.53
N GLN A 172 -14.70 13.36 -1.92
CA GLN A 172 -13.76 12.32 -1.49
C GLN A 172 -12.32 12.67 -1.88
N TYR A 173 -12.11 13.20 -3.08
CA TYR A 173 -10.81 13.67 -3.54
C TYR A 173 -10.30 14.89 -2.76
N ALA A 174 -11.13 15.93 -2.58
CA ALA A 174 -10.75 17.11 -1.80
C ALA A 174 -10.36 16.73 -0.36
N CYS A 175 -11.09 15.80 0.24
CA CYS A 175 -10.77 15.26 1.55
C CYS A 175 -9.45 14.45 1.55
N GLY A 176 -9.22 13.63 0.52
CA GLY A 176 -7.97 12.91 0.31
C GLY A 176 -6.76 13.84 0.20
N VAL A 177 -6.84 14.90 -0.59
CA VAL A 177 -5.76 15.90 -0.73
C VAL A 177 -5.50 16.65 0.59
N LYS A 178 -6.56 16.98 1.35
CA LYS A 178 -6.43 17.65 2.65
C LYS A 178 -5.64 16.85 3.68
N TYR A 179 -5.80 15.53 3.72
CA TYR A 179 -5.21 14.68 4.77
C TYR A 179 -4.05 13.77 4.33
N ALA A 180 -3.83 13.57 3.02
CA ALA A 180 -2.66 12.84 2.53
C ALA A 180 -1.30 13.38 3.06
N PRO A 181 -1.08 14.70 3.25
CA PRO A 181 0.13 15.23 3.89
C PRO A 181 0.43 14.67 5.29
N GLN A 182 -0.59 14.22 6.03
CA GLN A 182 -0.41 13.61 7.36
C GLN A 182 0.13 12.18 7.30
N VAL A 183 0.20 11.56 6.11
CA VAL A 183 0.74 10.20 5.93
C VAL A 183 1.86 10.08 4.89
N MET A 184 1.95 11.02 3.94
CA MET A 184 3.02 11.09 2.95
C MET A 184 3.26 12.51 2.42
N ASP A 185 4.51 12.80 2.04
CA ASP A 185 4.82 13.90 1.13
C ASP A 185 4.14 13.68 -0.23
N ILE A 186 3.16 14.54 -0.52
CA ILE A 186 2.46 14.60 -1.80
C ILE A 186 3.20 15.44 -2.87
N THR A 187 4.32 16.08 -2.53
CA THR A 187 5.05 16.98 -3.44
C THR A 187 5.47 16.24 -4.70
N GLY A 188 5.15 16.81 -5.87
CA GLY A 188 5.45 16.20 -7.17
C GLY A 188 4.56 15.03 -7.59
N TYR A 189 3.55 14.64 -6.79
CA TYR A 189 2.47 13.76 -7.25
C TYR A 189 1.38 14.59 -7.94
N LYS A 190 1.38 14.58 -9.28
CA LYS A 190 0.40 15.31 -10.10
C LYS A 190 -1.04 14.85 -9.87
N CYS A 191 -1.26 13.67 -9.28
CA CYS A 191 -2.60 13.26 -8.85
C CYS A 191 -3.20 14.10 -7.71
N ALA A 192 -2.38 14.74 -6.87
CA ALA A 192 -2.84 15.61 -5.79
C ALA A 192 -3.10 17.07 -6.25
N THR A 193 -2.84 17.37 -7.52
CA THR A 193 -3.06 18.68 -8.15
C THR A 193 -4.03 18.59 -9.33
N LEU A 194 -4.91 17.58 -9.34
CA LEU A 194 -5.97 17.43 -10.34
C LEU A 194 -7.16 18.35 -10.02
N THR A 195 -7.71 18.98 -11.06
CA THR A 195 -9.10 19.42 -11.05
C THR A 195 -9.99 18.21 -11.33
N ILE A 196 -11.06 18.05 -10.56
CA ILE A 196 -12.15 17.11 -10.82
C ILE A 196 -13.43 17.90 -10.97
N SER A 197 -14.14 17.63 -12.07
CA SER A 197 -15.49 18.11 -12.36
C SER A 197 -16.47 17.52 -11.37
#